data_AF-A0A955ISM7-F1
#
_entry.id   AF-A0A955ISM7-F1
#
_cell.length_a   1.000
_cell.length_b   1.000
_cell.length_c   1.000
_cell.angle_alpha   90.00
_cell.angle_beta   90.00
_cell.angle_gamma   90.00
#
_symmetry.space_group_name_H-M   'P 1'
#
loop_
_entity.id
_entity.type
_entity.pdbx_description
1 polymer ?
#
loop_
_entity_poly.entity_id
_entity_poly.type
_entity_poly.pdbx_seq_one_letter_code
_entity_poly.pdbx_strand_id
1 'polypeptide(L)'
;IVVALNKIDKPEATDSKVQQVLGQLAERELNPSEWGGDTEVVRTSATTGEGIQELLETLDYQAQLLELTADFGGAAQGSVVESKVIEGRGSVANVLLQQGELKVGDFIVAGRAFGRVRDITDDRGNRLKTATPPSPVQISGLDEIPDAGDKFYIVDTLKKAQEAAQQRRDRDREQQLAQPKVTLDSLFSQMAESEMKEILIVLKADVQGSVDVLKNEIEKVSTSEVKVRVLHTAVGGITQSDILLADASNAVVIGFNVIASGQARRLADDKNVEIRNYQVIYHITEDIRKAAEGLLEPELRQEVLGHAEVRQVFKVTKVGAIAGCYVTDGVVQRDALIRVTRSDVVIENDRVLEQLKRFKDDAKEV
;
A
#
# COMPACT_ATOMS: atom_id res chain seq x y z
N ILE A 1 -24.88 -16.15 -4.40
CA ILE A 1 -23.42 -16.34 -4.18
C ILE A 1 -23.18 -17.84 -4.23
N VAL A 2 -22.11 -18.30 -4.87
CA VAL A 2 -21.73 -19.74 -4.91
C VAL A 2 -20.35 -19.87 -4.28
N VAL A 3 -20.17 -20.87 -3.42
CA VAL A 3 -18.92 -21.12 -2.70
C VAL A 3 -18.25 -22.39 -3.22
N ALA A 4 -16.99 -22.28 -3.63
CA ALA A 4 -16.16 -23.44 -3.94
C ALA A 4 -15.30 -23.80 -2.72
N LEU A 5 -15.62 -24.90 -2.05
CA LEU A 5 -14.81 -25.45 -0.96
C LEU A 5 -13.62 -26.22 -1.55
N ASN A 6 -12.50 -25.51 -1.76
CA ASN A 6 -11.33 -26.05 -2.45
C ASN A 6 -10.40 -26.86 -1.51
N LYS A 7 -9.51 -27.68 -2.11
CA LYS A 7 -8.48 -28.53 -1.47
C LYS A 7 -9.02 -29.78 -0.77
N ILE A 8 -10.10 -30.37 -1.29
CA ILE A 8 -10.65 -31.63 -0.77
C ILE A 8 -9.71 -32.83 -0.98
N ASP A 9 -8.72 -32.69 -1.86
CA ASP A 9 -7.68 -33.70 -2.11
C ASP A 9 -6.70 -33.87 -0.94
N LYS A 10 -6.67 -32.91 0.00
CA LYS A 10 -5.74 -32.97 1.13
C LYS A 10 -6.21 -33.98 2.18
N PRO A 11 -5.28 -34.75 2.80
CA PRO A 11 -5.64 -35.71 3.85
C PRO A 11 -6.24 -35.04 5.10
N GLU A 12 -5.99 -33.74 5.30
CA GLU A 12 -6.58 -32.94 6.37
C GLU A 12 -8.06 -32.58 6.11
N ALA A 13 -8.53 -32.69 4.87
CA ALA A 13 -9.90 -32.40 4.45
C ALA A 13 -10.87 -33.54 4.80
N THR A 14 -10.89 -33.91 6.08
CA THR A 14 -11.82 -34.90 6.63
C THR A 14 -13.26 -34.36 6.65
N ASP A 15 -14.25 -35.25 6.68
CA ASP A 15 -15.67 -34.86 6.78
C ASP A 15 -15.93 -33.94 7.99
N SER A 16 -15.29 -34.20 9.13
CA SER A 16 -15.38 -33.34 10.31
C SER A 16 -14.88 -31.93 10.03
N LYS A 17 -13.79 -31.80 9.25
CA LYS A 17 -13.24 -30.49 8.88
C LYS A 17 -14.16 -29.77 7.90
N VAL A 18 -14.74 -30.49 6.94
CA VAL A 18 -15.72 -29.92 5.99
C VAL A 18 -16.93 -29.39 6.74
N GLN A 19 -17.52 -30.18 7.63
CA GLN A 19 -18.66 -29.76 8.47
C GLN A 19 -18.32 -28.55 9.35
N GLN A 20 -17.10 -28.49 9.90
CA GLN A 20 -16.62 -27.31 10.63
C GLN A 20 -16.61 -26.05 9.73
N VAL A 21 -16.11 -26.15 8.49
CA VAL A 21 -16.06 -25.00 7.58
C VAL A 21 -17.46 -24.55 7.16
N LEU A 22 -18.38 -25.49 6.93
CA LEU A 22 -19.78 -25.17 6.66
C LEU A 22 -20.42 -24.40 7.82
N GLY A 23 -20.12 -24.80 9.07
CA GLY A 23 -20.53 -24.05 10.26
C GLY A 23 -19.98 -22.62 10.28
N GLN A 24 -18.70 -22.44 9.95
CA GLN A 24 -18.06 -21.12 9.87
C GLN A 24 -18.62 -20.25 8.74
N LEU A 25 -19.10 -20.85 7.64
CA LEU A 25 -19.81 -20.14 6.58
C LEU A 25 -21.18 -19.66 7.06
N ALA A 26 -21.95 -20.53 7.73
CA ALA A 26 -23.25 -20.18 8.31
C ALA A 26 -23.14 -19.06 9.36
N GLU A 27 -22.09 -19.05 10.19
CA GLU A 27 -21.79 -17.96 11.13
C GLU A 27 -21.56 -16.60 10.44
N ARG A 28 -21.20 -16.61 9.16
CA ARG A 28 -21.02 -15.43 8.30
C ARG A 28 -22.19 -15.19 7.35
N GLU A 29 -23.36 -15.73 7.68
CA GLU A 29 -24.60 -15.59 6.90
C GLU A 29 -24.58 -16.28 5.53
N LEU A 30 -23.62 -17.18 5.29
CA LEU A 30 -23.55 -18.02 4.09
C LEU A 30 -24.07 -19.42 4.40
N ASN A 31 -25.39 -19.53 4.55
CA ASN A 31 -26.04 -20.78 4.94
C ASN A 31 -26.04 -21.79 3.77
N PRO A 32 -25.42 -22.98 3.94
CA PRO A 32 -25.36 -23.98 2.87
C PRO A 32 -26.75 -24.48 2.45
N SER A 33 -26.94 -24.72 1.15
CA SER A 33 -28.16 -25.31 0.58
C SER A 33 -28.48 -26.68 1.19
N GLU A 34 -27.47 -27.49 1.53
CA GLU A 34 -27.63 -28.78 2.22
C GLU A 34 -28.26 -28.67 3.62
N TRP A 35 -28.21 -27.49 4.24
CA TRP A 35 -28.84 -27.20 5.54
C TRP A 35 -30.14 -26.39 5.40
N GLY A 36 -30.69 -26.30 4.18
CA GLY A 36 -31.88 -25.51 3.87
C GLY A 36 -31.62 -24.01 3.71
N GLY A 37 -30.36 -23.61 3.51
CA GLY A 37 -29.98 -22.25 3.14
C GLY A 37 -30.09 -21.97 1.65
N ASP A 38 -29.54 -20.84 1.23
CA ASP A 38 -29.55 -20.31 -0.14
C ASP A 38 -28.17 -20.27 -0.81
N THR A 39 -27.12 -20.62 -0.07
CA THR A 39 -25.75 -20.62 -0.58
C THR A 39 -25.37 -22.00 -1.08
N GLU A 40 -25.16 -22.14 -2.39
CA GLU A 40 -24.62 -23.36 -2.96
C GLU A 40 -23.13 -23.51 -2.59
N VAL A 41 -22.77 -24.66 -2.00
CA VAL A 41 -21.39 -24.97 -1.61
C VAL A 41 -20.92 -26.21 -2.36
N VAL A 42 -20.02 -26.02 -3.32
CA VAL A 42 -19.49 -27.10 -4.16
C VAL A 42 -18.09 -27.48 -3.69
N ARG A 43 -17.88 -28.77 -3.44
CA ARG A 43 -16.60 -29.33 -2.99
C ARG A 43 -15.68 -29.50 -4.20
N THR A 44 -14.47 -28.94 -4.14
CA THR A 44 -13.57 -28.92 -5.31
C THR A 44 -12.11 -29.24 -4.95
N SER A 45 -11.38 -29.77 -5.93
CA SER A 45 -9.92 -29.79 -5.92
C SER A 45 -9.40 -29.15 -7.21
N ALA A 46 -8.75 -27.99 -7.06
CA ALA A 46 -8.09 -27.32 -8.18
C ALA A 46 -6.85 -28.08 -8.71
N THR A 47 -6.35 -29.08 -7.98
CA THR A 47 -5.17 -29.88 -8.38
C THR A 47 -5.58 -31.10 -9.19
N THR A 48 -6.58 -31.85 -8.72
CA THR A 48 -7.05 -33.07 -9.39
C THR A 48 -8.16 -32.79 -10.41
N GLY A 49 -8.82 -31.63 -10.31
CA GLY A 49 -9.99 -31.26 -11.12
C GLY A 49 -11.32 -31.80 -10.58
N GLU A 50 -11.30 -32.50 -9.43
CA GLU A 50 -12.51 -33.02 -8.80
C GLU A 50 -13.49 -31.88 -8.44
N GLY A 51 -14.78 -32.08 -8.70
CA GLY A 51 -15.86 -31.13 -8.40
C GLY A 51 -15.92 -29.89 -9.31
N ILE A 52 -14.97 -29.69 -10.23
CA ILE A 52 -14.98 -28.54 -11.14
C ILE A 52 -16.17 -28.58 -12.11
N GLN A 53 -16.50 -29.77 -12.63
CA GLN A 53 -17.66 -29.95 -13.51
C GLN A 53 -18.98 -29.62 -12.77
N GLU A 54 -19.12 -30.09 -11.53
CA GLU A 54 -20.28 -29.78 -10.68
C GLU A 54 -20.38 -28.27 -10.38
N LEU A 55 -19.24 -27.61 -10.14
CA LEU A 55 -19.20 -26.16 -9.94
C LEU A 55 -19.68 -25.41 -11.17
N LEU A 56 -19.27 -25.84 -12.37
CA LEU A 56 -19.72 -25.23 -13.63
C LEU A 56 -21.23 -25.41 -13.84
N GLU A 57 -21.75 -26.61 -13.57
CA GLU A 57 -23.19 -26.90 -13.67
C GLU A 57 -24.01 -26.08 -12.67
N THR A 58 -23.50 -25.92 -11.44
CA THR A 58 -24.13 -25.08 -10.42
C THR A 58 -24.14 -23.62 -10.85
N LEU A 59 -23.04 -23.11 -11.39
CA LEU A 59 -22.97 -21.73 -11.89
C LEU A 59 -23.94 -21.49 -13.06
N ASP A 60 -24.05 -22.43 -14.00
CA ASP A 60 -24.99 -22.34 -15.11
C ASP A 60 -26.45 -22.35 -14.61
N TYR A 61 -26.78 -23.27 -13.70
CA TYR A 61 -28.11 -23.34 -13.08
C TYR A 61 -28.47 -22.05 -12.34
N GLN A 62 -27.54 -21.50 -11.56
CA GLN A 62 -27.75 -20.24 -10.83
C GLN A 62 -27.93 -19.06 -11.79
N ALA A 63 -27.19 -19.02 -12.91
CA ALA A 63 -27.35 -17.98 -13.93
C ALA A 63 -28.74 -18.04 -14.59
N GLN A 64 -29.27 -19.24 -14.85
CA GLN A 64 -30.62 -19.44 -15.37
C GLN A 64 -31.68 -19.03 -14.35
N LEU A 65 -31.53 -19.41 -13.08
CA LEU A 65 -32.47 -19.07 -12.01
C LEU A 65 -32.57 -17.55 -11.78
N LEU A 66 -31.45 -16.84 -11.95
CA LEU A 66 -31.38 -15.38 -11.85
C LEU A 66 -31.80 -14.65 -13.14
N GLU A 67 -32.15 -15.39 -14.20
CA GLU A 67 -32.53 -14.85 -15.51
C GLU A 67 -31.50 -13.85 -16.08
N LEU A 68 -30.20 -14.14 -15.88
CA LEU A 68 -29.14 -13.25 -16.35
C LEU A 68 -29.11 -13.22 -17.88
N THR A 69 -29.42 -12.06 -18.44
CA THR A 69 -29.49 -11.83 -19.89
C THR A 69 -28.65 -10.62 -20.30
N ALA A 70 -28.22 -10.61 -21.56
CA ALA A 70 -27.51 -9.49 -22.18
C ALA A 70 -28.13 -9.16 -23.53
N ASP A 71 -28.22 -7.87 -23.85
CA ASP A 71 -28.57 -7.42 -25.18
C ASP A 71 -27.33 -7.45 -26.08
N PHE A 72 -27.43 -8.13 -27.21
CA PHE A 72 -26.38 -8.23 -28.22
C PHE A 72 -26.51 -7.14 -29.29
N GLY A 73 -27.60 -6.37 -29.30
CA GLY A 73 -27.86 -5.27 -30.20
C GLY A 73 -27.59 -3.89 -29.59
N GLY A 74 -27.39 -2.89 -30.45
CA GLY A 74 -27.20 -1.50 -30.03
C GLY A 74 -25.77 -1.14 -29.64
N ALA A 75 -25.63 0.03 -29.02
CA ALA A 75 -24.35 0.61 -28.65
C ALA A 75 -23.75 -0.13 -27.44
N ALA A 76 -22.47 -0.51 -27.53
CA ALA A 76 -21.83 -1.22 -26.44
C ALA A 76 -21.73 -0.39 -25.14
N GLN A 77 -21.92 -1.08 -24.02
CA GLN A 77 -21.62 -0.57 -22.69
C GLN A 77 -21.06 -1.67 -21.79
N GLY A 78 -20.30 -1.25 -20.79
CA GLY A 78 -19.70 -2.17 -19.85
C GLY A 78 -18.77 -1.47 -18.88
N SER A 79 -17.77 -2.20 -18.40
CA SER A 79 -16.85 -1.72 -17.37
C SER A 79 -15.41 -1.95 -17.76
N VAL A 80 -14.53 -1.03 -17.37
CA VAL A 80 -13.08 -1.19 -17.44
C VAL A 80 -12.64 -2.15 -16.35
N VAL A 81 -11.93 -3.20 -16.74
CA VAL A 81 -11.36 -4.19 -15.81
C VAL A 81 -9.97 -3.72 -15.39
N GLU A 82 -9.15 -3.32 -16.36
CA GLU A 82 -7.76 -2.93 -16.15
C GLU A 82 -7.29 -2.01 -17.28
N SER A 83 -6.38 -1.09 -16.98
CA SER A 83 -5.83 -0.17 -17.98
C SER A 83 -4.31 -0.06 -17.86
N LYS A 84 -3.64 0.12 -19.00
CA LYS A 84 -2.18 0.29 -19.08
C LYS A 84 -1.75 1.11 -20.28
N VAL A 85 -0.46 1.49 -20.30
CA VAL A 85 0.17 2.10 -21.47
C VAL A 85 1.02 1.06 -22.18
N ILE A 86 0.81 0.89 -23.49
CA ILE A 86 1.65 0.06 -24.34
C ILE A 86 2.39 0.94 -25.34
N GLU A 87 3.70 0.77 -25.42
CA GLU A 87 4.55 1.47 -26.37
C GLU A 87 4.06 1.23 -27.82
N GLY A 88 3.89 2.31 -28.59
CA GLY A 88 3.37 2.27 -29.96
C GLY A 88 1.84 2.14 -30.07
N ARG A 89 1.12 1.70 -29.03
CA ARG A 89 -0.36 1.64 -29.01
C ARG A 89 -1.01 2.74 -28.16
N GLY A 90 -0.25 3.35 -27.25
CA GLY A 90 -0.73 4.40 -26.35
C GLY A 90 -1.54 3.81 -25.18
N SER A 91 -2.57 4.53 -24.75
CA SER A 91 -3.50 4.07 -23.71
C SER A 91 -4.32 2.89 -24.23
N VAL A 92 -4.27 1.78 -23.48
CA VAL A 92 -5.09 0.59 -23.71
C VAL A 92 -5.87 0.24 -22.46
N ALA A 93 -7.07 -0.29 -22.67
CA ALA A 93 -7.96 -0.73 -21.59
C ALA A 93 -8.49 -2.13 -21.90
N ASN A 94 -8.41 -3.02 -20.93
CA ASN A 94 -9.15 -4.28 -20.89
C ASN A 94 -10.56 -3.96 -20.38
N VAL A 95 -11.56 -4.16 -21.21
CA VAL A 95 -12.96 -3.86 -20.90
C VAL A 95 -13.80 -5.13 -20.97
N LEU A 96 -14.79 -5.23 -20.08
CA LEU A 96 -15.80 -6.28 -20.11
C LEU A 96 -17.08 -5.72 -20.71
N LEU A 97 -17.47 -6.23 -21.88
CA LEU A 97 -18.73 -5.86 -22.53
C LEU A 97 -19.89 -6.51 -21.79
N GLN A 98 -20.85 -5.70 -21.37
CA GLN A 98 -22.04 -6.17 -20.65
C GLN A 98 -23.29 -6.11 -21.54
N GLN A 99 -23.36 -5.13 -22.44
CA GLN A 99 -24.44 -5.00 -23.43
C GLN A 99 -23.92 -4.42 -24.74
N GLY A 100 -24.66 -4.63 -25.83
CA GLY A 100 -24.48 -4.04 -27.14
C GLY A 100 -23.34 -4.62 -27.97
N GLU A 101 -23.05 -4.02 -29.12
CA GLU A 101 -21.96 -4.43 -30.01
C GLU A 101 -20.90 -3.31 -30.06
N LEU A 102 -19.64 -3.68 -29.84
CA LEU A 102 -18.49 -2.78 -29.94
C LEU A 102 -17.79 -2.99 -31.27
N LYS A 103 -17.48 -1.91 -31.99
CA LYS A 103 -16.81 -1.97 -33.29
C LYS A 103 -15.55 -1.12 -33.33
N VAL A 104 -14.58 -1.57 -34.12
CA VAL A 104 -13.44 -0.74 -34.47
C VAL A 104 -13.94 0.52 -35.18
N GLY A 105 -13.53 1.67 -34.67
CA GLY A 105 -13.94 2.98 -35.18
C GLY A 105 -15.03 3.67 -34.37
N ASP A 106 -15.65 3.00 -33.40
CA ASP A 106 -16.64 3.60 -32.50
C ASP A 106 -16.01 4.69 -31.63
N PHE A 107 -16.81 5.70 -31.28
CA PHE A 107 -16.42 6.71 -30.31
C PHE A 107 -16.81 6.26 -28.92
N ILE A 108 -15.84 6.27 -28.01
CA ILE A 108 -15.98 5.72 -26.67
C ILE A 108 -15.66 6.79 -25.64
N VAL A 109 -16.41 6.77 -24.54
CA VAL A 109 -16.07 7.43 -23.29
C VAL A 109 -15.97 6.37 -22.20
N ALA A 110 -14.88 6.38 -21.44
CA ALA A 110 -14.61 5.46 -20.34
C ALA A 110 -14.09 6.28 -19.15
N GLY A 111 -14.92 6.48 -18.13
CA GLY A 111 -14.54 7.36 -17.03
C GLY A 111 -14.21 8.78 -17.51
N ARG A 112 -12.99 9.22 -17.22
CA ARG A 112 -12.35 10.47 -17.65
C ARG A 112 -11.67 10.41 -19.02
N ALA A 113 -11.48 9.20 -19.55
CA ALA A 113 -10.90 8.97 -20.87
C ALA A 113 -11.97 9.00 -21.97
N PHE A 114 -11.58 9.44 -23.16
CA PHE A 114 -12.40 9.34 -24.36
C PHE A 114 -11.54 9.06 -25.59
N GLY A 115 -12.16 8.64 -26.69
CA GLY A 115 -11.43 8.48 -27.93
C GLY A 115 -12.20 7.75 -29.00
N ARG A 116 -11.43 7.19 -29.94
CA ARG A 116 -11.94 6.36 -31.02
C ARG A 116 -11.25 5.01 -30.97
N VAL A 117 -12.03 3.94 -30.92
CA VAL A 117 -11.50 2.57 -30.85
C VAL A 117 -10.68 2.28 -32.10
N ARG A 118 -9.37 2.07 -31.94
CA ARG A 118 -8.43 1.82 -33.05
C ARG A 118 -8.28 0.34 -33.38
N ASP A 119 -8.26 -0.48 -32.35
CA ASP A 119 -8.22 -1.93 -32.45
C ASP A 119 -8.97 -2.56 -31.27
N ILE A 120 -9.40 -3.80 -31.49
CA ILE A 120 -10.03 -4.67 -30.49
C ILE A 120 -9.25 -5.99 -30.53
N THR A 121 -8.86 -6.50 -29.38
CA THR A 121 -8.16 -7.79 -29.24
C THR A 121 -8.86 -8.64 -28.18
N ASP A 122 -9.10 -9.91 -28.45
CA ASP A 122 -9.68 -10.84 -27.47
C ASP A 122 -8.67 -11.27 -26.39
N ASP A 123 -9.15 -12.04 -25.41
CA ASP A 123 -8.35 -12.64 -24.33
C ASP A 123 -7.29 -13.64 -24.83
N ARG A 124 -7.41 -14.11 -26.07
CA ARG A 124 -6.47 -15.04 -26.74
C ARG A 124 -5.46 -14.31 -27.63
N GLY A 125 -5.52 -12.98 -27.72
CA GLY A 125 -4.62 -12.17 -28.53
C GLY A 125 -5.01 -12.02 -29.99
N ASN A 126 -6.18 -12.49 -30.41
CA ASN A 126 -6.67 -12.34 -31.78
C ASN A 126 -7.30 -10.96 -31.97
N ARG A 127 -7.02 -10.34 -33.12
CA ARG A 127 -7.64 -9.06 -33.50
C ARG A 127 -9.08 -9.29 -33.97
N LEU A 128 -10.00 -8.51 -33.40
CA LEU A 128 -11.40 -8.52 -33.75
C LEU A 128 -11.80 -7.23 -34.47
N LYS A 129 -12.82 -7.32 -35.32
CA LYS A 129 -13.50 -6.15 -35.90
C LYS A 129 -14.66 -5.68 -35.04
N THR A 130 -15.34 -6.63 -34.41
CA THR A 130 -16.48 -6.41 -33.54
C THR A 130 -16.39 -7.33 -32.32
N ALA A 131 -16.99 -6.92 -31.21
CA ALA A 131 -17.10 -7.71 -29.99
C ALA A 131 -18.51 -7.56 -29.39
N THR A 132 -19.01 -8.64 -28.80
CA THR A 132 -20.33 -8.71 -28.15
C THR A 132 -20.21 -9.26 -26.73
N PRO A 133 -21.16 -8.98 -25.83
CA PRO A 133 -21.20 -9.55 -24.48
C PRO A 133 -21.25 -11.09 -24.50
N PRO A 134 -20.79 -11.75 -23.43
CA PRO A 134 -20.00 -11.23 -22.31
C PRO A 134 -18.49 -11.33 -22.61
N SER A 135 -17.99 -10.66 -23.66
CA SER A 135 -16.58 -10.78 -24.05
C SER A 135 -15.68 -9.80 -23.29
N PRO A 136 -14.60 -10.26 -22.63
CA PRO A 136 -13.50 -9.41 -22.25
C PRO A 136 -12.65 -9.09 -23.49
N VAL A 137 -12.43 -7.81 -23.78
CA VAL A 137 -11.60 -7.39 -24.90
C VAL A 137 -10.68 -6.25 -24.50
N GLN A 138 -9.51 -6.21 -25.11
CA GLN A 138 -8.61 -5.07 -25.02
C GLN A 138 -8.87 -4.10 -26.15
N ILE A 139 -9.03 -2.82 -25.81
CA ILE A 139 -9.20 -1.72 -26.75
C ILE A 139 -8.02 -0.74 -26.66
N SER A 140 -7.80 -0.01 -27.75
CA SER A 140 -6.85 1.11 -27.80
C SER A 140 -7.46 2.35 -28.47
N GLY A 141 -6.78 3.49 -28.33
CA GLY A 141 -7.20 4.75 -28.95
C GLY A 141 -7.89 5.74 -28.02
N LEU A 142 -7.73 5.55 -26.71
CA LEU A 142 -8.11 6.51 -25.68
C LEU A 142 -7.04 7.61 -25.55
N ASP A 143 -7.46 8.81 -25.19
CA ASP A 143 -6.58 9.96 -24.94
C ASP A 143 -5.75 9.79 -23.65
N GLU A 144 -6.36 9.22 -22.61
CA GLU A 144 -5.73 8.91 -21.33
C GLU A 144 -6.13 7.52 -20.82
N ILE A 145 -5.59 7.13 -19.67
CA ILE A 145 -5.82 5.82 -19.04
C ILE A 145 -7.09 5.94 -18.18
N PRO A 146 -8.15 5.15 -18.44
CA PRO A 146 -9.32 5.12 -17.57
C PRO A 146 -9.06 4.30 -16.31
N ASP A 147 -9.85 4.53 -15.26
CA ASP A 147 -9.70 3.84 -13.98
C ASP A 147 -10.33 2.44 -14.01
N ALA A 148 -9.79 1.53 -13.19
CA ALA A 148 -10.41 0.23 -13.01
C ALA A 148 -11.79 0.41 -12.36
N GLY A 149 -12.81 -0.26 -12.93
CA GLY A 149 -14.20 -0.12 -12.51
C GLY A 149 -14.97 1.00 -13.21
N ASP A 150 -14.32 1.86 -14.00
CA ASP A 150 -15.02 2.89 -14.76
C ASP A 150 -16.02 2.26 -15.74
N LYS A 151 -17.21 2.89 -15.84
CA LYS A 151 -18.17 2.54 -16.89
C LYS A 151 -17.74 3.16 -18.21
N PHE A 152 -17.88 2.38 -19.28
CA PHE A 152 -17.70 2.87 -20.64
C PHE A 152 -19.01 2.82 -21.43
N TYR A 153 -19.14 3.75 -22.37
CA TYR A 153 -20.29 3.88 -23.26
C TYR A 153 -19.82 4.26 -24.67
N ILE A 154 -20.48 3.69 -25.67
CA ILE A 154 -20.35 4.13 -27.06
C ILE A 154 -21.28 5.32 -27.32
N VAL A 155 -20.76 6.34 -28.00
CA VAL A 155 -21.48 7.58 -28.30
C VAL A 155 -21.39 7.93 -29.79
N ASP A 156 -22.32 8.76 -30.25
CA ASP A 156 -22.47 9.03 -31.69
C ASP A 156 -21.29 9.82 -32.30
N THR A 157 -20.61 10.64 -31.50
CA THR A 157 -19.56 11.55 -32.00
C THR A 157 -18.43 11.71 -30.99
N LEU A 158 -17.21 11.93 -31.49
CA LEU A 158 -16.04 12.23 -30.68
C LEU A 158 -16.26 13.46 -29.78
N LYS A 159 -16.98 14.48 -30.28
CA LYS A 159 -17.25 15.70 -29.52
C LYS A 159 -18.08 15.42 -28.26
N LYS A 160 -19.14 14.61 -28.37
CA LYS A 160 -19.94 14.19 -27.20
C LYS A 160 -19.10 13.40 -26.19
N ALA A 161 -18.23 12.51 -26.67
CA ALA A 161 -17.32 11.73 -25.81
C ALA A 161 -16.39 12.66 -25.01
N GLN A 162 -15.80 13.64 -25.70
CA GLN A 162 -14.92 14.64 -25.12
C GLN A 162 -15.63 15.51 -24.06
N GLU A 163 -16.83 16.01 -24.36
CA GLU A 163 -17.62 16.82 -23.42
C GLU A 163 -17.95 16.03 -22.13
N ALA A 164 -18.37 14.77 -22.26
CA ALA A 164 -18.69 13.91 -21.12
C ALA A 164 -17.44 13.61 -20.25
N ALA A 165 -16.32 13.33 -20.88
CA ALA A 165 -15.03 13.11 -20.21
C ALA A 165 -14.52 14.39 -19.51
N GLN A 166 -14.61 15.53 -20.18
CA GLN A 166 -14.15 16.82 -19.62
C GLN A 166 -14.98 17.22 -18.40
N GLN A 167 -16.30 17.04 -18.45
CA GLN A 167 -17.16 17.32 -17.31
C GLN A 167 -16.78 16.50 -16.06
N ARG A 168 -16.36 15.25 -16.26
CA ARG A 168 -15.84 14.40 -15.17
C ARG A 168 -14.50 14.92 -14.65
N ARG A 169 -13.56 15.22 -15.55
CA ARG A 169 -12.25 15.79 -15.19
C ARG A 169 -12.38 17.10 -14.40
N ASP A 170 -13.29 17.99 -14.81
CA ASP A 170 -13.52 19.25 -14.13
C ASP A 170 -14.08 19.02 -12.72
N ARG A 171 -15.03 18.09 -12.56
CA ARG A 171 -15.56 17.69 -11.25
C ARG A 171 -14.48 17.12 -10.34
N ASP A 172 -13.63 16.23 -10.86
CA ASP A 172 -12.55 15.62 -10.07
C ASP A 172 -11.52 16.67 -9.65
N ARG A 173 -11.22 17.61 -10.55
CA ARG A 173 -10.35 18.76 -10.25
C ARG A 173 -10.95 19.67 -9.18
N GLU A 174 -12.24 19.95 -9.25
CA GLU A 174 -12.94 20.73 -8.22
C GLU A 174 -12.89 20.01 -6.86
N GLN A 175 -13.10 18.69 -6.83
CA GLN A 175 -12.98 17.89 -5.61
C GLN A 175 -11.57 17.91 -5.03
N GLN A 176 -10.53 17.80 -5.88
CA GLN A 176 -9.13 17.92 -5.45
C GLN A 176 -8.81 19.32 -4.91
N LEU A 177 -9.33 20.38 -5.54
CA LEU A 177 -9.15 21.75 -5.09
C LEU A 177 -9.94 22.07 -3.81
N ALA A 178 -11.05 21.36 -3.58
CA ALA A 178 -11.86 21.46 -2.37
C ALA A 178 -11.29 20.67 -1.19
N GLN A 179 -10.31 19.78 -1.42
CA GLN A 179 -9.53 19.24 -0.31
C GLN A 179 -8.84 20.39 0.41
N PRO A 180 -8.82 20.38 1.76
CA PRO A 180 -8.28 21.48 2.53
C PRO A 180 -6.83 21.73 2.10
N LYS A 181 -6.61 22.84 1.39
CA LYS A 181 -5.27 23.34 1.12
C LYS A 181 -4.62 23.55 2.48
N VAL A 182 -3.43 22.98 2.66
CA VAL A 182 -2.57 23.28 3.80
C VAL A 182 -2.46 24.81 3.87
N THR A 183 -3.14 25.41 4.85
CA THR A 183 -3.14 26.86 5.07
C THR A 183 -1.83 27.26 5.75
N LEU A 184 -1.45 28.52 5.70
CA LEU A 184 -0.29 29.01 6.45
C LEU A 184 -0.41 28.68 7.95
N ASP A 185 -1.62 28.73 8.51
CA ASP A 185 -1.88 28.33 9.89
C ASP A 185 -1.63 26.82 10.12
N SER A 186 -2.00 25.96 9.18
CA SER A 186 -1.70 24.52 9.27
C SER A 186 -0.22 24.21 9.04
N LEU A 187 0.49 25.03 8.26
CA LEU A 187 1.95 24.96 8.12
C LEU A 187 2.63 25.33 9.44
N PHE A 188 2.15 26.35 10.16
CA PHE A 188 2.68 26.71 11.48
C PHE A 188 2.41 25.63 12.54
N SER A 189 1.26 24.94 12.49
CA SER A 189 1.02 23.78 13.36
C SER A 189 1.84 22.54 12.96
N GLN A 190 2.10 22.32 11.67
CA GLN A 190 2.99 21.26 11.18
C GLN A 190 4.47 21.53 11.46
N MET A 191 4.88 22.81 11.50
CA MET A 191 6.23 23.19 11.94
C MET A 191 6.43 23.04 13.45
N ALA A 192 5.34 23.00 14.23
CA ALA A 192 5.38 22.68 15.66
C ALA A 192 5.49 21.17 15.93
N GLU A 193 5.19 20.32 14.93
CA GLU A 193 5.57 18.90 14.91
C GLU A 193 7.04 18.78 14.50
N SER A 194 7.90 18.87 15.50
CA SER A 194 9.32 18.54 15.47
C SER A 194 9.64 17.30 14.62
N GLU A 195 10.57 17.44 13.66
CA GLU A 195 11.46 16.39 13.11
C GLU A 195 10.86 15.04 12.66
N MET A 196 9.61 14.98 12.18
CA MET A 196 9.15 13.76 11.51
C MET A 196 10.00 13.47 10.26
N LYS A 197 10.70 12.33 10.26
CA LYS A 197 11.53 11.91 9.13
C LYS A 197 10.60 11.44 8.01
N GLU A 198 10.79 11.94 6.79
CA GLU A 198 9.99 11.55 5.62
C GLU A 198 10.76 10.60 4.70
N ILE A 199 10.10 9.52 4.26
CA ILE A 199 10.54 8.73 3.11
C ILE A 199 9.63 9.09 1.94
N LEU A 200 10.22 9.73 0.93
CA LEU A 200 9.53 10.18 -0.27
C LEU A 200 9.71 9.16 -1.40
N ILE A 201 8.62 8.84 -2.08
CA ILE A 201 8.60 7.79 -3.10
C ILE A 201 7.95 8.29 -4.39
N VAL A 202 8.59 7.99 -5.52
CA VAL A 202 7.99 8.06 -6.85
C VAL A 202 7.66 6.63 -7.29
N LEU A 203 6.38 6.33 -7.52
CA LEU A 203 5.90 4.98 -7.79
C LEU A 203 5.44 4.82 -9.24
N LYS A 204 5.96 3.79 -9.92
CA LYS A 204 5.56 3.39 -11.27
C LYS A 204 5.13 1.94 -11.27
N ALA A 205 4.03 1.61 -11.95
CA ALA A 205 3.61 0.22 -12.15
C ALA A 205 3.15 -0.05 -13.58
N ASP A 206 3.04 -1.33 -13.95
CA ASP A 206 2.63 -1.76 -15.28
C ASP A 206 1.13 -1.51 -15.57
N VAL A 207 0.29 -1.58 -14.54
CA VAL A 207 -1.16 -1.43 -14.63
C VAL A 207 -1.71 -0.48 -13.55
N GLN A 208 -2.81 0.20 -13.86
CA GLN A 208 -3.43 1.20 -12.96
C GLN A 208 -3.86 0.59 -11.61
N GLY A 209 -4.50 -0.59 -11.61
CA GLY A 209 -4.98 -1.21 -10.38
C GLY A 209 -3.85 -1.51 -9.38
N SER A 210 -2.66 -1.87 -9.86
CA SER A 210 -1.49 -2.10 -9.00
C SER A 210 -0.98 -0.80 -8.38
N VAL A 211 -1.01 0.32 -9.11
CA VAL A 211 -0.60 1.62 -8.59
C VAL A 211 -1.42 2.01 -7.36
N ASP A 212 -2.74 1.89 -7.46
CA ASP A 212 -3.66 2.33 -6.39
C ASP A 212 -3.54 1.46 -5.13
N VAL A 213 -3.43 0.15 -5.32
CA VAL A 213 -3.20 -0.80 -4.21
C VAL A 213 -1.84 -0.55 -3.56
N LEU A 214 -0.78 -0.41 -4.36
CA LEU A 214 0.58 -0.19 -3.87
C LEU A 214 0.71 1.12 -3.10
N LYS A 215 0.12 2.22 -3.61
CA LYS A 215 0.13 3.50 -2.90
C LYS A 215 -0.43 3.34 -1.49
N ASN A 216 -1.61 2.73 -1.37
CA ASN A 216 -2.27 2.52 -0.08
C ASN A 216 -1.45 1.61 0.84
N GLU A 217 -0.88 0.52 0.33
CA GLU A 217 -0.05 -0.40 1.13
C GLU A 217 1.28 0.23 1.58
N ILE A 218 1.88 1.07 0.74
CA ILE A 218 3.11 1.81 1.06
C ILE A 218 2.84 2.86 2.14
N GLU A 219 1.79 3.66 2.00
CA GLU A 219 1.47 4.74 2.94
C GLU A 219 1.08 4.19 4.32
N LYS A 220 0.50 2.98 4.40
CA LYS A 220 0.23 2.25 5.66
C LYS A 220 1.48 1.91 6.47
N VAL A 221 2.67 1.92 5.88
CA VAL A 221 3.93 1.69 6.59
C VAL A 221 4.33 2.88 7.47
N SER A 222 3.70 4.05 7.27
CA SER A 222 3.93 5.24 8.09
C SER A 222 3.68 4.98 9.58
N THR A 223 4.54 5.56 10.41
CA THR A 223 4.46 5.52 11.88
C THR A 223 4.36 6.95 12.42
N SER A 224 4.27 7.10 13.74
CA SER A 224 4.32 8.40 14.40
C SER A 224 5.67 9.12 14.28
N GLU A 225 6.75 8.39 13.97
CA GLU A 225 8.12 8.92 13.91
C GLU A 225 8.65 9.06 12.48
N VAL A 226 8.23 8.15 11.58
CA VAL A 226 8.61 8.16 10.17
C VAL A 226 7.37 8.17 9.28
N LYS A 227 7.26 9.19 8.44
CA LYS A 227 6.16 9.35 7.49
C LYS A 227 6.58 8.88 6.09
N VAL A 228 5.84 7.94 5.54
CA VAL A 228 6.05 7.46 4.16
C VAL A 228 5.04 8.15 3.25
N ARG A 229 5.52 8.88 2.24
CA ARG A 229 4.65 9.60 1.31
C ARG A 229 4.99 9.29 -0.14
N VAL A 230 3.97 8.91 -0.91
CA VAL A 230 4.10 8.76 -2.36
C VAL A 230 3.83 10.11 -3.03
N LEU A 231 4.87 10.71 -3.60
CA LEU A 231 4.82 12.02 -4.26
C LEU A 231 4.10 11.97 -5.60
N HIS A 232 4.38 10.92 -6.36
CA HIS A 232 3.85 10.76 -7.70
C HIS A 232 3.61 9.29 -7.99
N THR A 233 2.49 9.02 -8.64
CA THR A 233 2.12 7.72 -9.15
C THR A 233 1.83 7.81 -10.64
N ALA A 234 2.34 6.86 -11.42
CA ALA A 234 1.99 6.77 -12.83
C ALA A 234 2.13 5.33 -13.37
N VAL A 235 1.39 5.04 -14.43
CA VAL A 235 1.46 3.75 -15.12
C VAL A 235 2.52 3.80 -16.22
N GLY A 236 3.19 2.67 -16.46
CA GLY A 236 4.21 2.48 -17.48
C GLY A 236 5.66 2.54 -16.96
N GLY A 237 6.60 2.41 -17.89
CA GLY A 237 8.04 2.42 -17.60
C GLY A 237 8.54 3.70 -16.91
N ILE A 238 9.68 3.60 -16.23
CA ILE A 238 10.31 4.74 -15.55
C ILE A 238 11.03 5.63 -16.58
N THR A 239 10.69 6.91 -16.57
CA THR A 239 11.15 7.94 -17.51
C THR A 239 12.15 8.90 -16.87
N GLN A 240 12.81 9.74 -17.69
CA GLN A 240 13.74 10.75 -17.17
C GLN A 240 13.05 11.78 -16.26
N SER A 241 11.80 12.14 -16.56
CA SER A 241 11.02 13.07 -15.75
C SER A 241 10.78 12.53 -14.33
N ASP A 242 10.57 11.22 -14.20
CA ASP A 242 10.41 10.56 -12.90
C ASP A 242 11.71 10.67 -12.07
N ILE A 243 12.87 10.50 -12.72
CA ILE A 243 14.19 10.65 -12.07
C ILE A 243 14.46 12.10 -11.65
N LEU A 244 14.12 13.08 -12.49
CA LEU A 244 14.29 14.49 -12.16
C LEU A 244 13.42 14.93 -10.98
N LEU A 245 12.18 14.43 -10.90
CA LEU A 245 11.30 14.66 -9.76
C LEU A 245 11.88 14.05 -8.47
N ALA A 246 12.43 12.84 -8.58
CA ALA A 246 13.05 12.14 -7.47
C ALA A 246 14.31 12.85 -6.97
N ASP A 247 15.20 13.30 -7.87
CA ASP A 247 16.38 14.12 -7.58
C ASP A 247 15.99 15.41 -6.84
N ALA A 248 15.03 16.16 -7.38
CA ALA A 248 14.58 17.43 -6.80
C ALA A 248 13.94 17.29 -5.41
N SER A 249 13.39 16.11 -5.10
CA SER A 249 12.66 15.86 -3.85
C SER A 249 13.39 14.93 -2.88
N ASN A 250 14.59 14.46 -3.23
CA ASN A 250 15.31 13.41 -2.49
C ASN A 250 14.45 12.15 -2.26
N ALA A 251 13.75 11.70 -3.30
CA ALA A 251 12.84 10.56 -3.25
C ALA A 251 13.46 9.31 -3.88
N VAL A 252 13.02 8.13 -3.45
CA VAL A 252 13.37 6.84 -4.08
C VAL A 252 12.37 6.51 -5.16
N VAL A 253 12.85 5.96 -6.29
CA VAL A 253 11.98 5.52 -7.39
C VAL A 253 11.69 4.03 -7.25
N ILE A 254 10.41 3.67 -7.17
CA ILE A 254 9.94 2.28 -7.09
C ILE A 254 9.20 1.91 -8.36
N GLY A 255 9.65 0.84 -9.03
CA GLY A 255 9.00 0.25 -10.20
C GLY A 255 8.40 -1.12 -9.86
N PHE A 256 7.10 -1.31 -10.04
CA PHE A 256 6.43 -2.61 -9.93
C PHE A 256 6.14 -3.19 -11.32
N ASN A 257 6.74 -4.33 -11.66
CA ASN A 257 6.67 -4.96 -12.99
C ASN A 257 7.07 -4.04 -14.16
N VAL A 258 7.80 -2.96 -13.88
CA VAL A 258 8.29 -2.01 -14.87
C VAL A 258 9.79 -1.80 -14.71
N ILE A 259 10.42 -1.36 -15.79
CA ILE A 259 11.85 -1.04 -15.83
C ILE A 259 12.06 0.40 -16.26
N ALA A 260 13.20 0.95 -15.84
CA ALA A 260 13.67 2.24 -16.34
C ALA A 260 14.22 2.12 -17.76
N SER A 261 13.88 3.11 -18.59
CA SER A 261 14.51 3.27 -19.91
C SER A 261 16.03 3.45 -19.77
N GLY A 262 16.79 3.11 -20.81
CA GLY A 262 18.25 3.24 -20.78
C GLY A 262 18.73 4.67 -20.50
N GLN A 263 17.96 5.68 -20.95
CA GLN A 263 18.24 7.09 -20.67
C GLN A 263 17.91 7.47 -19.22
N ALA A 264 16.81 6.96 -18.66
CA ALA A 264 16.44 7.20 -17.27
C ALA A 264 17.45 6.57 -16.30
N ARG A 265 17.94 5.34 -16.59
CA ARG A 265 18.94 4.67 -15.77
C ARG A 265 20.25 5.45 -15.69
N ARG A 266 20.78 5.91 -16.85
CA ARG A 266 22.00 6.73 -16.87
C ARG A 266 21.84 8.02 -16.07
N LEU A 267 20.70 8.69 -16.22
CA LEU A 267 20.41 9.91 -15.47
C LEU A 267 20.33 9.63 -13.95
N ALA A 268 19.78 8.49 -13.54
CA ALA A 268 19.71 8.11 -12.15
C ALA A 268 21.09 7.83 -11.56
N ASP A 269 21.98 7.16 -12.31
CA ASP A 269 23.37 6.96 -11.91
C ASP A 269 24.13 8.30 -11.78
N ASP A 270 23.96 9.21 -12.75
CA ASP A 270 24.59 10.54 -12.74
C ASP A 270 24.11 11.42 -11.57
N LYS A 271 22.84 11.29 -11.18
CA LYS A 271 22.20 12.04 -10.09
C LYS A 271 22.21 11.32 -8.76
N ASN A 272 22.74 10.10 -8.72
CA ASN A 272 22.72 9.23 -7.54
C ASN A 272 21.30 9.00 -6.97
N VAL A 273 20.30 8.88 -7.86
CA VAL A 273 18.91 8.57 -7.51
C VAL A 273 18.73 7.06 -7.49
N GLU A 274 18.23 6.53 -6.37
CA GLU A 274 17.99 5.10 -6.23
C GLU A 274 16.73 4.65 -6.99
N ILE A 275 16.89 3.62 -7.82
CA ILE A 275 15.78 2.93 -8.50
C ILE A 275 15.70 1.50 -7.97
N ARG A 276 14.54 1.13 -7.41
CA ARG A 276 14.25 -0.26 -7.01
C ARG A 276 13.10 -0.84 -7.82
N ASN A 277 13.35 -2.00 -8.43
CA ASN A 277 12.34 -2.72 -9.20
C ASN A 277 11.88 -3.95 -8.42
N TYR A 278 10.57 -4.19 -8.42
CA TYR A 278 9.95 -5.30 -7.71
C TYR A 278 8.94 -6.01 -8.60
N GLN A 279 8.70 -7.28 -8.28
CA GLN A 279 7.65 -8.11 -8.88
C GLN A 279 6.66 -8.63 -7.82
N VAL A 280 6.98 -8.44 -6.54
CA VAL A 280 6.18 -8.92 -5.39
C VAL A 280 5.93 -7.76 -4.44
N ILE A 281 4.66 -7.50 -4.16
CA ILE A 281 4.22 -6.35 -3.34
C ILE A 281 4.83 -6.38 -1.93
N TYR A 282 4.90 -7.55 -1.31
CA TYR A 282 5.42 -7.70 0.06
C TYR A 282 6.89 -7.31 0.21
N HIS A 283 7.70 -7.47 -0.83
CA HIS A 283 9.11 -7.04 -0.77
C HIS A 283 9.23 -5.52 -0.74
N ILE A 284 8.30 -4.80 -1.37
CA ILE A 284 8.27 -3.33 -1.33
C ILE A 284 8.02 -2.85 0.09
N THR A 285 6.96 -3.37 0.73
CA THR A 285 6.58 -2.93 2.08
C THR A 285 7.61 -3.34 3.13
N GLU A 286 8.27 -4.49 2.95
CA GLU A 286 9.37 -4.92 3.81
C GLU A 286 10.60 -4.00 3.71
N ASP A 287 11.02 -3.65 2.49
CA ASP A 287 12.19 -2.78 2.28
C ASP A 287 11.93 -1.35 2.77
N ILE A 288 10.72 -0.82 2.57
CA ILE A 288 10.32 0.49 3.10
C ILE A 288 10.31 0.47 4.63
N ARG A 289 9.84 -0.62 5.25
CA ARG A 289 9.88 -0.77 6.71
C ARG A 289 11.31 -0.79 7.23
N LYS A 290 12.22 -1.54 6.59
CA LYS A 290 13.65 -1.55 6.96
C LYS A 290 14.28 -0.16 6.82
N ALA A 291 13.94 0.57 5.76
CA ALA A 291 14.40 1.94 5.57
C ALA A 291 13.87 2.88 6.67
N ALA A 292 12.59 2.74 7.05
CA ALA A 292 12.01 3.49 8.14
C ALA A 292 12.68 3.17 9.49
N GLU A 293 12.92 1.90 9.79
CA GLU A 293 13.65 1.46 10.99
C GLU A 293 15.07 2.04 11.05
N GLY A 294 15.78 2.09 9.92
CA GLY A 294 17.11 2.69 9.84
C GLY A 294 17.14 4.21 10.08
N LEU A 295 15.99 4.89 10.00
CA LEU A 295 15.85 6.31 10.31
C LEU A 295 15.48 6.57 11.78
N LEU A 296 15.05 5.56 12.54
CA LEU A 296 14.65 5.73 13.93
C LEU A 296 15.86 6.02 14.82
N GLU A 297 15.67 6.88 15.82
CA GLU A 297 16.68 7.13 16.83
C GLU A 297 16.63 6.03 17.89
N PRO A 298 17.78 5.60 18.43
CA PRO A 298 17.80 4.57 19.47
C PRO A 298 17.13 5.06 20.76
N GLU A 299 16.24 4.25 21.34
CA GLU A 299 15.70 4.51 22.67
C GLU A 299 16.83 4.48 23.72
N LEU A 300 17.12 5.63 24.33
CA LEU A 300 18.02 5.69 25.48
C LEU A 300 17.28 5.21 26.73
N ARG A 301 17.61 4.01 27.21
CA ARG A 301 17.09 3.47 28.48
C ARG A 301 18.07 3.73 29.61
N GLN A 302 17.62 4.44 30.64
CA GLN A 302 18.37 4.57 31.89
C GLN A 302 18.17 3.32 32.74
N GLU A 303 19.23 2.53 32.90
CA GLU A 303 19.25 1.40 33.82
C GLU A 303 19.83 1.85 35.17
N VAL A 304 19.12 1.54 36.27
CA VAL A 304 19.59 1.89 37.62
C VAL A 304 20.64 0.87 38.04
N LEU A 305 21.90 1.31 38.17
CA LEU A 305 23.02 0.44 38.56
C LEU A 305 23.01 0.08 40.06
N GLY A 306 22.52 0.99 40.91
CA GLY A 306 22.50 0.80 42.36
C GLY A 306 22.00 2.01 43.12
N HIS A 307 21.84 1.82 44.43
CA HIS A 307 21.33 2.81 45.37
C HIS A 307 22.31 3.02 46.52
N ALA A 308 22.48 4.27 46.94
CA ALA A 308 23.32 4.59 48.09
C ALA A 308 22.64 5.66 48.97
N GLU A 309 22.73 5.45 50.29
CA GLU A 309 22.16 6.33 51.30
C GLU A 309 23.25 7.23 51.89
N VAL A 310 23.06 8.55 51.85
CA VAL A 310 23.98 9.51 52.48
C VAL A 310 23.77 9.49 53.99
N ARG A 311 24.78 9.05 54.74
CA ARG A 311 24.71 8.94 56.21
C ARG A 311 25.47 10.04 56.94
N GLN A 312 26.53 10.56 56.34
CA GLN A 312 27.35 11.60 56.94
C GLN A 312 27.87 12.55 55.88
N VAL A 313 28.00 13.83 56.19
CA VAL A 313 28.60 14.82 55.29
C VAL A 313 29.88 15.37 55.91
N PHE A 314 30.99 15.28 55.19
CA PHE A 314 32.28 15.84 55.58
C PHE A 314 32.50 17.16 54.85
N LYS A 315 33.01 18.19 55.54
CA LYS A 315 33.36 19.47 54.91
C LYS A 315 34.87 19.59 54.81
N VAL A 316 35.39 19.75 53.59
CA VAL A 316 36.82 19.93 53.33
C VAL A 316 37.03 21.25 52.60
N THR A 317 37.86 22.13 53.17
CA THR A 317 38.00 23.55 52.78
C THR A 317 38.37 23.78 51.30
N LYS A 318 38.95 22.77 50.62
CA LYS A 318 39.37 22.84 49.20
C LYS A 318 38.50 22.05 48.21
N VAL A 319 37.65 21.12 48.68
CA VAL A 319 36.89 20.17 47.83
C VAL A 319 35.38 20.35 47.99
N GLY A 320 34.93 21.00 49.07
CA GLY A 320 33.52 21.20 49.36
C GLY A 320 32.96 20.14 50.31
N ALA A 321 31.65 19.88 50.19
CA ALA A 321 30.96 18.86 50.97
C ALA A 321 31.12 17.48 50.30
N ILE A 322 31.58 16.50 51.07
CA ILE A 322 31.74 15.12 50.65
C ILE A 322 30.66 14.29 51.33
N ALA A 323 29.84 13.60 50.53
CA ALA A 323 28.82 12.68 51.03
C ALA A 323 29.46 11.33 51.37
N GLY A 324 29.42 10.97 52.65
CA GLY A 324 29.71 9.62 53.15
C GLY A 324 28.46 8.75 52.97
N CYS A 325 28.50 7.89 51.96
CA CYS A 325 27.37 7.08 51.55
C CYS A 325 27.55 5.61 51.95
N TYR A 326 26.42 4.91 52.13
CA TYR A 326 26.36 3.47 52.29
C TYR A 326 25.56 2.89 51.12
N VAL A 327 26.17 2.01 50.32
CA VAL A 327 25.49 1.34 49.20
C VAL A 327 24.46 0.37 49.78
N THR A 328 23.20 0.56 49.44
CA THR A 328 22.09 -0.27 49.93
C THR A 328 21.76 -1.41 48.98
N ASP A 329 21.96 -1.19 47.68
CA ASP A 329 21.64 -2.14 46.62
C ASP A 329 22.46 -1.83 45.35
N GLY A 330 22.71 -2.85 44.54
CA GLY A 330 23.45 -2.74 43.28
C GLY A 330 24.92 -2.32 43.44
N VAL A 331 25.47 -1.69 42.41
CA VAL A 331 26.88 -1.26 42.34
C VAL A 331 26.94 0.22 42.01
N VAL A 332 27.77 0.98 42.73
CA VAL A 332 28.01 2.39 42.42
C VAL A 332 29.31 2.52 41.65
N GLN A 333 29.23 2.95 40.39
CA GLN A 333 30.40 3.15 39.53
C GLN A 333 30.77 4.61 39.43
N ARG A 334 32.07 4.88 39.37
CA ARG A 334 32.61 6.20 39.04
C ARG A 334 32.20 6.58 37.61
N ASP A 335 31.95 7.86 37.35
CA ASP A 335 31.48 8.41 36.07
C ASP A 335 30.04 8.03 35.68
N ALA A 336 29.31 7.30 36.52
CA ALA A 336 27.88 7.08 36.34
C ALA A 336 27.06 8.35 36.60
N LEU A 337 25.89 8.45 35.97
CA LEU A 337 24.91 9.48 36.27
C LEU A 337 24.23 9.16 37.61
N ILE A 338 24.20 10.13 38.50
CA ILE A 338 23.56 10.02 39.81
C ILE A 338 22.34 10.94 39.90
N ARG A 339 21.30 10.42 40.55
CA ARG A 339 20.10 11.16 40.96
C ARG A 339 20.08 11.23 42.48
N VAL A 340 20.03 12.43 43.03
CA VAL A 340 19.99 12.66 44.47
C VAL A 340 18.56 12.99 44.87
N THR A 341 17.97 12.18 45.73
CA THR A 341 16.62 12.37 46.25
C THR A 341 16.63 12.64 47.75
N ARG A 342 15.61 13.36 48.25
CA ARG A 342 15.34 13.52 49.67
C ARG A 342 13.84 13.53 49.90
N SER A 343 13.37 12.66 50.78
CA SER A 343 11.93 12.49 51.03
C SER A 343 11.16 12.28 49.72
N ASP A 344 11.70 11.42 48.85
CA ASP A 344 11.17 11.05 47.54
C ASP A 344 11.07 12.19 46.51
N VAL A 345 11.63 13.36 46.80
CA VAL A 345 11.77 14.48 45.85
C VAL A 345 13.18 14.52 45.29
N VAL A 346 13.30 14.62 43.97
CA VAL A 346 14.59 14.80 43.28
C VAL A 346 15.13 16.18 43.59
N ILE A 347 16.29 16.24 44.24
CA ILE A 347 17.02 17.49 44.51
C ILE A 347 17.96 17.80 43.34
N GLU A 348 18.62 16.77 42.81
CA GLU A 348 19.60 16.88 41.73
C GLU A 348 19.44 15.68 40.80
N ASN A 349 19.50 15.90 39.49
CA ASN A 349 19.36 14.85 38.48
C ASN A 349 20.51 14.89 37.48
N ASP A 350 20.82 13.74 36.87
CA ASP A 350 21.79 13.60 35.78
C ASP A 350 23.19 14.17 36.05
N ARG A 351 23.61 14.20 37.32
CA ARG A 351 24.98 14.64 37.68
C ARG A 351 25.96 13.49 37.50
N VAL A 352 27.12 13.74 36.89
CA VAL A 352 28.18 12.72 36.76
C VAL A 352 28.92 12.56 38.10
N LEU A 353 29.13 11.33 38.56
CA LEU A 353 29.91 11.03 39.76
C LEU A 353 31.43 11.13 39.48
N GLU A 354 31.99 12.33 39.64
CA GLU A 354 33.39 12.63 39.31
C GLU A 354 34.43 11.91 40.19
N GLN A 355 34.11 11.68 41.46
CA GLN A 355 35.01 11.07 42.44
C GLN A 355 34.26 10.05 43.30
N LEU A 356 34.78 8.82 43.32
CA LEU A 356 34.32 7.74 44.18
C LEU A 356 35.50 7.23 44.99
N LYS A 357 35.36 7.23 46.32
CA LYS A 357 36.40 6.76 47.24
C LYS A 357 35.84 5.74 48.20
N ARG A 358 36.59 4.67 48.44
CA ARG A 358 36.34 3.73 49.53
C ARG A 358 37.33 4.06 50.64
N PHE A 359 36.83 4.67 51.72
CA PHE A 359 37.65 5.27 52.77
C PHE A 359 38.63 6.33 52.24
N LYS A 360 39.92 5.99 52.10
CA LYS A 360 40.96 6.91 51.62
C LYS A 360 41.37 6.67 50.16
N ASP A 361 41.00 5.52 49.62
CA ASP A 361 41.47 5.05 48.32
C ASP A 361 40.44 5.37 47.22
N ASP A 362 40.93 5.81 46.07
CA ASP A 362 40.10 6.00 44.87
C ASP A 362 39.60 4.64 44.36
N ALA A 363 38.29 4.55 44.13
CA ALA A 363 37.63 3.34 43.67
C ALA A 363 36.97 3.59 42.30
N LYS A 364 36.99 2.56 41.46
CA LYS A 364 36.24 2.57 40.19
C LYS A 364 34.79 2.15 40.38
N GLU A 365 34.54 1.24 41.32
CA GLU A 365 33.22 0.76 41.71
C GLU A 365 33.21 0.40 43.20
N VAL A 366 32.04 0.50 43.83
CA VAL A 366 31.81 0.19 45.25
C VAL A 366 30.52 -0.59 45.43
#